data_AF-G9NVS8-F1
#
_entry.id   AF-G9NVS8-F1
#
_cell.length_a   1.000
_cell.length_b   1.000
_cell.length_c   1.000
_cell.angle_alpha   90.00
_cell.angle_beta   90.00
_cell.angle_gamma   90.00
#
_symmetry.space_group_name_H-M   'P 1'
#
loop_
_entity.id
_entity.type
_entity.pdbx_description
1 polymer ?
#
loop_
_entity_poly.entity_id
_entity_poly.type
_entity_poly.pdbx_seq_one_letter_code
_entity_poly.pdbx_strand_id
1 'polypeptide(L)'
;MPRLHTVLVERDVVVARDVVVGRDVVVARDVVVPRDVVVSREVVVPRDVVVARDVVVSREVVVPRDVVVSRDVVVPRDVVVARDVVVSCEVVVPRDVVVP
;
A
#
# COMPACT_ATOMS: atom_id res chain seq x y z
N MET A 1 11.22 23.93 -7.01
CA MET A 1 11.39 22.66 -6.29
C MET A 1 10.09 22.35 -5.55
N PRO A 2 9.19 21.48 -6.05
CA PRO A 2 8.00 21.14 -5.28
C PRO A 2 8.46 20.44 -4.00
N ARG A 3 8.07 20.98 -2.84
CA ARG A 3 8.32 20.33 -1.55
C ARG A 3 7.57 19.00 -1.53
N LEU A 4 8.30 17.89 -1.69
CA LEU A 4 7.82 16.55 -1.39
C LEU A 4 7.56 16.52 0.11
N HIS A 5 6.31 16.71 0.52
CA HIS A 5 5.94 16.44 1.90
C HIS A 5 5.53 14.97 1.96
N THR A 6 6.50 14.09 2.13
CA THR A 6 6.26 12.68 2.42
C THR A 6 5.64 12.55 3.80
N VAL A 7 4.64 11.69 3.95
CA VAL A 7 4.13 11.29 5.26
C VAL A 7 5.02 10.18 5.77
N LEU A 8 5.87 10.49 6.76
CA LEU A 8 6.72 9.52 7.44
C LEU A 8 6.06 9.11 8.75
N VAL A 9 5.89 7.80 8.96
CA VAL A 9 5.44 7.25 10.23
C VAL A 9 6.41 6.18 10.71
N GLU A 10 7.03 6.40 11.88
CA GLU A 10 8.07 5.51 12.41
C GLU A 10 7.54 4.33 13.23
N ARG A 11 6.22 4.26 13.44
CA ARG A 11 5.55 3.25 14.26
C ARG A 11 4.49 2.51 13.44
N ASP A 12 3.92 1.47 14.06
CA ASP A 12 2.77 0.75 13.50
C ASP A 12 1.60 1.72 13.31
N VAL A 13 0.88 1.59 12.20
CA VAL A 13 -0.23 2.47 11.83
C VAL A 13 -1.50 1.65 11.79
N VAL A 14 -2.49 2.06 12.58
CA VAL A 14 -3.86 1.57 12.48
C VAL A 14 -4.76 2.69 12.01
N VAL A 15 -5.38 2.53 10.85
CA VAL A 15 -6.30 3.53 10.29
C VAL A 15 -7.73 3.01 10.30
N ALA A 16 -8.51 3.41 11.30
CA ALA A 16 -9.89 2.95 11.46
C ALA A 16 -10.91 3.56 10.46
N ARG A 17 -10.48 4.49 9.59
CA ARG A 17 -11.33 5.24 8.65
C ARG A 17 -10.69 5.29 7.26
N ASP A 18 -11.48 5.70 6.27
CA ASP A 18 -10.98 5.86 4.90
C ASP A 18 -9.91 6.94 4.86
N VAL A 19 -8.86 6.72 4.08
CA VAL A 19 -7.72 7.63 3.95
C VAL A 19 -7.47 7.98 2.50
N VAL A 20 -7.26 9.27 2.25
CA VAL A 20 -6.81 9.80 0.96
C VAL A 20 -5.52 10.59 1.18
N VAL A 21 -4.42 10.14 0.58
CA VAL A 21 -3.12 10.82 0.63
C VAL A 21 -2.67 11.20 -0.78
N GLY A 22 -2.50 12.50 -1.03
CA GLY A 22 -2.05 13.02 -2.33
C GLY A 22 -0.53 12.96 -2.56
N ARG A 23 0.22 12.34 -1.65
CA ARG A 23 1.69 12.34 -1.59
C ARG A 23 2.22 10.96 -1.16
N ASP A 24 3.54 10.84 -1.13
CA ASP A 24 4.25 9.61 -0.78
C ASP A 24 4.04 9.27 0.70
N VAL A 25 3.85 7.99 1.00
CA VAL A 25 3.65 7.44 2.34
C VAL A 25 4.75 6.44 2.63
N VAL A 26 5.48 6.65 3.73
CA VAL A 26 6.48 5.70 4.22
C VAL A 26 6.14 5.36 5.66
N VAL A 27 5.86 4.08 5.92
CA VAL A 27 5.61 3.57 7.26
C VAL A 27 6.71 2.59 7.61
N ALA A 28 7.50 2.87 8.64
CA ALA A 28 8.69 2.07 8.98
C ALA A 28 8.37 0.66 9.54
N ARG A 29 7.11 0.42 9.91
CA ARG A 29 6.64 -0.85 10.48
C ARG A 29 5.34 -1.31 9.84
N ASP A 30 4.40 -1.85 10.62
CA ASP A 30 3.22 -2.54 10.10
C ASP A 30 2.07 -1.56 9.85
N VAL A 31 1.24 -1.86 8.86
CA VAL A 31 0.06 -1.07 8.51
C VAL A 31 -1.18 -1.95 8.55
N VAL A 32 -2.18 -1.54 9.34
CA VAL A 32 -3.49 -2.19 9.40
C VAL A 32 -4.58 -1.20 9.05
N VAL A 33 -5.35 -1.49 8.00
CA VAL A 33 -6.42 -0.63 7.51
C VAL A 33 -7.72 -1.43 7.34
N PRO A 34 -8.67 -1.33 8.27
CA PRO A 34 -9.98 -1.95 8.12
C PRO A 34 -10.89 -1.33 7.04
N ARG A 35 -10.51 -0.20 6.44
CA ARG A 35 -11.30 0.49 5.40
C ARG A 35 -10.46 0.88 4.18
N ASP A 36 -11.01 1.76 3.33
CA ASP A 36 -10.47 2.03 2.01
C ASP A 36 -9.29 3.02 2.08
N VAL A 37 -8.26 2.79 1.27
CA VAL A 37 -7.07 3.65 1.17
C VAL A 37 -6.82 4.07 -0.26
N VAL A 38 -6.65 5.37 -0.48
CA VAL A 38 -6.24 5.93 -1.76
C VAL A 38 -4.95 6.73 -1.58
N VAL A 39 -3.90 6.36 -2.30
CA VAL A 39 -2.63 7.08 -2.35
C VAL A 39 -2.28 7.47 -3.77
N SER A 40 -2.15 8.77 -4.04
CA SER A 40 -1.92 9.27 -5.41
C SER A 40 -0.49 9.07 -5.92
N ARG A 41 0.43 8.62 -5.06
CA ARG A 41 1.84 8.41 -5.42
C ARG A 41 2.36 7.07 -4.95
N GLU A 42 3.26 7.05 -3.97
CA GLU A 42 4.05 5.89 -3.59
C GLU A 42 3.72 5.48 -2.16
N VAL A 43 3.69 4.16 -1.92
CA VAL A 43 3.56 3.56 -0.59
C VAL A 43 4.74 2.62 -0.36
N VAL A 44 5.49 2.85 0.70
CA VAL A 44 6.58 1.98 1.13
C VAL A 44 6.34 1.53 2.57
N VAL A 45 6.27 0.21 2.76
CA VAL A 45 6.08 -0.43 4.06
C VAL A 45 7.08 -1.57 4.21
N PRO A 46 8.20 -1.42 4.96
CA PRO A 46 9.26 -2.42 5.09
C PRO A 46 8.83 -3.75 5.71
N ARG A 47 7.66 -3.79 6.34
CA ARG A 47 7.11 -4.96 7.03
C ARG A 47 5.77 -5.35 6.43
N ASP A 48 4.72 -5.46 7.25
CA ASP A 48 3.50 -6.14 6.86
C ASP A 48 2.38 -5.14 6.62
N VAL A 49 1.57 -5.39 5.59
CA VAL A 49 0.38 -4.60 5.24
C VAL A 49 -0.84 -5.49 5.30
N VAL A 50 -1.83 -5.11 6.11
CA VAL A 50 -3.13 -5.77 6.18
C VAL A 50 -4.22 -4.77 5.85
N VAL A 51 -4.97 -5.01 4.78
CA VAL A 51 -6.11 -4.18 4.39
C VAL A 51 -7.37 -5.02 4.25
N ALA A 52 -8.41 -4.67 4.99
CA ALA A 52 -9.68 -5.42 4.98
C ALA A 52 -10.61 -5.02 3.82
N ARG A 53 -10.39 -3.83 3.23
CA ARG A 53 -11.13 -3.34 2.07
C ARG A 53 -10.21 -2.93 0.93
N ASP A 54 -10.54 -1.85 0.22
CA ASP A 54 -9.98 -1.56 -1.09
C ASP A 54 -8.75 -0.67 -0.97
N VAL A 55 -7.73 -0.96 -1.76
CA VAL A 55 -6.50 -0.18 -1.85
C VAL A 55 -6.33 0.33 -3.28
N VAL A 56 -6.15 1.64 -3.43
CA VAL A 56 -5.80 2.26 -4.70
C VAL A 56 -4.51 3.05 -4.54
N VAL A 57 -3.45 2.66 -5.24
CA VAL A 57 -2.18 3.40 -5.27
C VAL A 57 -1.83 3.77 -6.69
N SER A 58 -1.80 5.05 -7.03
CA SER A 58 -1.71 5.48 -8.44
C SER A 58 -0.33 5.29 -9.07
N ARG A 59 0.74 5.11 -8.29
CA ARG A 59 2.08 4.86 -8.83
C ARG A 59 2.63 3.54 -8.34
N GLU A 60 3.15 3.47 -7.13
CA GLU A 60 4.01 2.35 -6.75
C GLU A 60 3.72 1.88 -5.32
N VAL A 61 3.77 0.57 -5.12
CA VAL A 61 3.70 -0.09 -3.81
C VAL A 61 4.93 -0.97 -3.64
N VAL A 62 5.66 -0.77 -2.54
CA VAL A 62 6.81 -1.61 -2.16
C VAL A 62 6.62 -2.15 -0.75
N VAL A 63 6.54 -3.47 -0.63
CA VAL A 63 6.38 -4.20 0.64
C VAL A 63 7.37 -5.37 0.71
N PRO A 64 8.52 -5.25 1.39
CA PRO A 64 9.51 -6.31 1.51
C PRO A 64 9.06 -7.57 2.27
N ARG A 65 7.94 -7.52 3.01
CA ARG A 65 7.38 -8.71 3.66
C ARG A 65 6.01 -9.07 3.09
N ASP A 66 4.97 -9.02 3.91
CA ASP A 66 3.72 -9.71 3.63
C ASP A 66 2.61 -8.69 3.37
N VAL A 67 1.82 -8.93 2.33
CA VAL A 67 0.63 -8.16 1.99
C VAL A 67 -0.59 -9.06 2.08
N VAL A 68 -1.54 -8.70 2.92
CA VAL A 68 -2.85 -9.34 3.01
C VAL A 68 -3.93 -8.33 2.67
N VAL A 69 -4.68 -8.58 1.60
CA VAL A 69 -5.83 -7.75 1.21
C VAL A 69 -7.08 -8.62 1.06
N SER A 70 -8.13 -8.27 1.81
CA SER A 70 -9.38 -9.03 1.79
C SER A 70 -10.34 -8.64 0.68
N ARG A 71 -10.12 -7.50 0.01
CA ARG A 71 -10.88 -7.06 -1.17
C ARG A 71 -9.94 -6.68 -2.32
N ASP A 72 -10.14 -5.50 -2.91
CA ASP A 72 -9.57 -5.17 -4.21
C ASP A 72 -8.33 -4.29 -4.07
N VAL A 73 -7.33 -4.56 -4.91
CA VAL A 73 -6.11 -3.77 -5.02
C VAL A 73 -5.98 -3.25 -6.45
N VAL A 74 -5.85 -1.94 -6.60
CA VAL A 74 -5.61 -1.30 -7.90
C VAL A 74 -4.32 -0.48 -7.83
N VAL A 75 -3.31 -0.90 -8.59
CA VAL A 75 -2.04 -0.17 -8.72
C VAL A 75 -1.69 -0.01 -10.20
N PRO A 76 -1.95 1.15 -10.83
CA PRO A 76 -1.77 1.34 -12.27
C PRO A 76 -0.33 1.28 -12.78
N ARG A 77 0.69 1.21 -11.90
CA ARG A 77 2.07 0.98 -12.34
C ARG A 77 2.64 -0.26 -11.68
N ASP A 78 3.29 -0.10 -10.53
CA ASP A 78 4.28 -1.07 -10.11
C ASP A 78 3.98 -1.56 -8.69
N VAL A 79 3.97 -2.88 -8.52
CA VAL A 79 3.83 -3.53 -7.22
C VAL A 79 5.02 -4.45 -7.01
N VAL A 80 5.72 -4.26 -5.89
CA VAL A 80 6.83 -5.12 -5.46
C VAL A 80 6.53 -5.66 -4.08
N VAL A 81 6.34 -6.97 -3.97
CA VAL A 81 6.25 -7.68 -2.69
C VAL A 81 7.28 -8.79 -2.68
N ALA A 82 8.08 -8.90 -1.61
CA ALA A 82 9.24 -9.80 -1.59
C ALA A 82 9.03 -11.12 -0.81
N ARG A 83 7.92 -11.29 -0.08
CA ARG A 83 7.62 -12.54 0.64
C ARG A 83 6.28 -13.19 0.32
N ASP A 84 5.17 -12.59 0.71
CA ASP A 84 3.87 -13.24 0.55
C ASP A 84 2.80 -12.23 0.18
N VAL A 85 1.95 -12.59 -0.79
CA VAL A 85 0.77 -11.82 -1.18
C VAL A 85 -0.46 -12.72 -1.08
N VAL A 86 -1.38 -12.34 -0.20
CA VAL A 86 -2.69 -12.98 -0.07
C VAL A 86 -3.75 -11.97 -0.46
N VAL A 87 -4.40 -12.18 -1.60
CA VAL A 87 -5.55 -11.38 -2.03
C VAL A 87 -6.76 -12.27 -2.23
N SER A 88 -7.88 -11.89 -1.61
CA SER A 88 -9.11 -12.70 -1.62
C SER A 88 -10.08 -12.36 -2.75
N CYS A 89 -9.93 -11.19 -3.39
CA CYS A 89 -10.80 -10.73 -4.49
C CYS A 89 -10.00 -10.41 -5.75
N GLU A 90 -9.78 -9.14 -6.08
CA GLU A 90 -9.17 -8.72 -7.35
C GLU A 90 -7.87 -7.92 -7.15
N VAL A 91 -6.88 -8.17 -8.02
CA VAL A 91 -5.66 -7.34 -8.13
C VAL A 91 -5.54 -6.87 -9.57
N VAL A 92 -5.54 -5.54 -9.76
CA VAL A 92 -5.36 -4.91 -11.06
C VAL A 92 -4.05 -4.13 -11.10
N VAL A 93 -3.08 -4.66 -11.83
CA VAL A 93 -1.78 -4.01 -12.08
C VAL A 93 -1.44 -4.12 -13.56
N PRO A 94 -1.59 -3.05 -14.36
CA PRO A 94 -1.44 -3.11 -15.80
C PRO A 94 0.01 -2.99 -16.29
N ARG A 95 0.99 -2.71 -15.41
CA ARG A 95 2.41 -2.67 -15.78
C ARG A 95 3.17 -3.84 -15.17
N ASP A 96 3.70 -3.65 -13.96
CA ASP A 96 4.71 -4.56 -13.42
C ASP A 96 4.29 -5.06 -12.03
N VAL A 97 4.27 -6.38 -11.87
CA VAL A 97 4.06 -7.07 -10.59
C VAL A 97 5.26 -7.97 -10.34
N VAL A 98 5.95 -7.72 -9.24
CA VAL A 98 6.97 -8.61 -8.71
C VAL A 98 6.44 -9.19 -7.41
N VAL A 99 6.11 -10.47 -7.46
CA VAL A 99 5.76 -11.29 -6.30
C VAL A 99 6.59 -12.58 -6.37
N PRO A 100 6.98 -13.16 -5.23
CA PRO A 100 7.67 -14.46 -5.19
C PRO A 100 6.80 -15.62 -5.67
#